data_AF-A0A934M4R4-F1
#
_entry.id   AF-A0A934M4R4-F1
#
_cell.length_a   1.000
_cell.length_b   1.000
_cell.length_c   1.000
_cell.angle_alpha   90.00
_cell.angle_beta   90.00
_cell.angle_gamma   90.00
#
_symmetry.space_group_name_H-M   'P 1'
#
loop_
_entity.id
_entity.type
_entity.pdbx_description
1 polymer ?
#
loop_
_entity_poly.entity_id
_entity_poly.type
_entity_poly.pdbx_seq_one_letter_code
_entity_poly.pdbx_strand_id
1 'polypeptide(L)'
;MILESISGSIPKLENAVVEVEAVKIFYKSSENFKSIDGRWDLKLSGGKSDTVNSVEYKVESNKSGIEIISAKSRPTSFNVTFAVDEKYKDGDAFLGKNMKLVDEEGKEYLSSSFSIDSKDNKIVISTNFPLSSYENVNKFKLVITSIGEVELVK
;
A
#
# COMPACT_ATOMS: atom_id res chain seq x y z
N MET A 1 -9.72 -7.74 -0.70
CA MET A 1 -8.55 -8.63 -0.91
C MET A 1 -8.05 -9.03 0.47
N ILE A 2 -7.76 -10.31 0.74
CA ILE A 2 -7.53 -10.80 2.13
C ILE A 2 -6.06 -10.64 2.57
N LEU A 3 -5.15 -10.37 1.62
CA LEU A 3 -3.72 -10.22 1.88
C LEU A 3 -3.21 -8.92 1.25
N GLU A 4 -3.03 -7.90 2.08
CA GLU A 4 -2.35 -6.64 1.72
C GLU A 4 -1.18 -6.46 2.69
N SER A 5 0.01 -6.13 2.18
CA SER A 5 1.19 -5.85 3.01
C SER A 5 1.64 -4.40 2.80
N ILE A 6 1.69 -3.65 3.90
CA ILE A 6 2.11 -2.25 3.92
C ILE A 6 3.65 -2.14 3.84
N SER A 7 4.38 -3.20 4.22
CA SER A 7 5.86 -3.25 4.16
C SER A 7 6.40 -3.63 2.78
N GLY A 8 5.53 -3.85 1.80
CA GLY A 8 5.89 -4.28 0.44
C GLY A 8 6.47 -5.70 0.34
N SER A 9 6.68 -6.40 1.45
CA SER A 9 7.04 -7.82 1.44
C SER A 9 5.85 -8.65 1.91
N ILE A 10 5.36 -9.54 1.03
CA ILE A 10 4.45 -10.60 1.43
C ILE A 10 5.36 -11.74 1.90
N PRO A 11 5.30 -12.15 3.18
CA PRO A 11 6.10 -13.27 3.65
C PRO A 11 5.77 -14.53 2.83
N LYS A 12 6.75 -15.42 2.68
CA LYS A 12 6.52 -16.69 2.01
C LYS A 12 5.36 -17.41 2.71
N LEU A 13 4.31 -17.71 1.97
CA LEU A 13 3.11 -18.40 2.47
C LEU A 13 3.32 -19.91 2.59
N GLU A 14 4.55 -20.35 2.86
CA GLU A 14 4.85 -21.77 3.06
C GLU A 14 4.04 -22.28 4.25
N ASN A 15 3.12 -23.21 3.98
CA ASN A 15 2.18 -23.76 4.95
C ASN A 15 1.18 -22.76 5.56
N ALA A 16 0.95 -21.62 4.93
CA ALA A 16 -0.08 -20.69 5.40
C ALA A 16 -1.48 -21.31 5.21
N VAL A 17 -2.33 -21.16 6.23
CA VAL A 17 -3.71 -21.65 6.24
C VAL A 17 -4.63 -20.53 6.67
N VAL A 18 -5.72 -20.34 5.93
CA VAL A 18 -6.87 -19.57 6.43
C VAL A 18 -7.82 -20.58 7.06
N GLU A 19 -7.96 -20.52 8.38
CA GLU A 19 -8.93 -21.33 9.12
C GLU A 19 -10.21 -20.50 9.33
N VAL A 20 -11.34 -21.05 8.90
CA VAL A 20 -12.67 -20.50 9.20
C VAL A 20 -13.32 -21.45 10.19
N GLU A 21 -13.71 -20.93 11.36
CA GLU A 21 -14.37 -21.70 12.43
C GLU A 21 -15.91 -21.59 12.41
N ALA A 22 -16.44 -20.50 11.82
CA ALA A 22 -17.87 -20.27 11.71
C ALA A 22 -18.19 -19.24 10.62
N VAL A 23 -19.34 -19.40 9.97
CA VAL A 23 -19.94 -18.40 9.08
C VAL A 23 -21.24 -17.92 9.68
N LYS A 24 -21.33 -16.61 9.98
CA LYS A 24 -22.55 -15.98 10.51
C LYS A 24 -23.33 -15.29 9.41
N ILE A 25 -24.58 -15.69 9.22
CA ILE A 25 -25.49 -15.14 8.22
C ILE A 25 -26.49 -14.22 8.92
N PHE A 26 -26.46 -12.94 8.54
CA PHE A 26 -27.33 -11.90 9.07
C PHE A 26 -28.47 -11.61 8.08
N TYR A 27 -29.71 -11.66 8.57
CA TYR A 27 -30.90 -11.31 7.80
C TYR A 27 -31.36 -9.90 8.19
N LYS A 28 -31.69 -9.07 7.20
CA LYS A 28 -32.00 -7.64 7.35
C LYS A 28 -33.12 -7.31 8.35
N SER A 29 -33.98 -8.27 8.69
CA SER A 29 -35.17 -8.08 9.53
C SER A 29 -35.22 -8.96 10.78
N SER A 30 -34.10 -9.56 11.19
CA SER A 30 -34.04 -10.49 12.33
C SER A 30 -32.91 -10.07 13.28
N GLU A 31 -33.22 -9.97 14.57
CA GLU A 31 -32.19 -9.81 15.63
C GLU A 31 -31.34 -11.08 15.81
N ASN A 32 -31.78 -12.21 15.24
CA ASN A 32 -31.08 -13.48 15.28
C ASN A 32 -30.26 -13.70 14.00
N PHE A 33 -29.01 -14.14 14.17
CA PHE A 33 -28.17 -14.66 13.08
C PHE A 33 -28.26 -16.18 13.04
N LYS A 34 -28.03 -16.77 11.87
CA LYS A 34 -27.72 -18.21 11.77
C LYS A 34 -26.22 -18.39 11.75
N SER A 35 -25.70 -19.28 12.60
CA SER A 35 -24.32 -19.73 12.54
C SER A 35 -24.24 -21.03 11.76
N ILE A 36 -23.27 -21.13 10.87
CA ILE A 36 -22.80 -22.40 10.33
C ILE A 36 -21.43 -22.62 10.96
N ASP A 37 -21.40 -23.40 12.03
CA ASP A 37 -20.16 -23.77 12.70
C ASP A 37 -19.49 -24.90 11.94
N GLY A 38 -18.17 -24.84 11.81
CA GLY A 38 -17.42 -25.83 11.07
C GLY A 38 -15.98 -25.39 10.91
N ARG A 39 -15.09 -26.35 10.75
CA ARG A 39 -13.67 -26.07 10.54
C ARG A 39 -13.35 -26.23 9.05
N TRP A 40 -13.05 -25.12 8.40
CA TRP A 40 -12.60 -25.12 7.00
C TRP A 40 -11.18 -24.59 6.92
N ASP A 41 -10.23 -25.53 6.74
CA ASP A 41 -8.81 -25.23 6.58
C ASP A 41 -8.50 -24.99 5.09
N LEU A 42 -8.44 -23.72 4.69
CA LEU A 42 -8.10 -23.31 3.33
C LEU A 42 -6.58 -23.18 3.20
N LYS A 43 -5.94 -24.25 2.76
CA LYS A 43 -4.49 -24.27 2.51
C LYS A 43 -4.14 -23.29 1.40
N LEU A 44 -3.27 -22.34 1.69
CA LEU A 44 -2.72 -21.44 0.68
C LEU A 44 -1.55 -22.15 0.01
N SER A 45 -1.72 -22.51 -1.26
CA SER A 45 -0.56 -22.83 -2.10
C SER A 45 0.04 -21.49 -2.51
N GLY A 46 1.22 -21.17 -1.96
CA GLY A 46 2.01 -20.07 -2.49
C GLY A 46 2.19 -20.31 -3.98
N GLY A 47 1.49 -19.53 -4.81
CA GLY A 47 1.60 -19.65 -6.27
C GLY A 47 3.07 -19.58 -6.67
N LYS A 48 3.44 -20.24 -7.77
CA LYS A 48 4.75 -20.02 -8.38
C LYS A 48 4.92 -18.51 -8.51
N SER A 49 6.02 -17.99 -7.95
CA SER A 49 6.45 -16.62 -8.17
C SER A 49 6.90 -16.52 -9.63
N ASP A 50 5.94 -16.57 -10.56
CA ASP A 50 6.13 -16.00 -11.88
C ASP A 50 6.63 -14.58 -11.62
N THR A 51 7.73 -14.20 -12.27
CA THR A 51 8.40 -12.91 -12.13
C THR A 51 7.35 -11.83 -11.92
N VAL A 52 7.20 -11.37 -10.68
CA VAL A 52 6.16 -10.41 -10.31
C VAL A 52 6.42 -9.22 -11.19
N ASN A 53 5.51 -8.95 -12.14
CA ASN A 53 5.67 -7.84 -13.07
C ASN A 53 5.71 -6.59 -12.20
N SER A 54 6.92 -6.08 -11.98
CA SER A 54 7.16 -5.03 -11.01
C SER A 54 8.04 -4.00 -11.66
N VAL A 55 7.61 -2.75 -11.55
CA VAL A 55 8.26 -1.62 -12.19
C VAL A 55 8.78 -0.73 -11.08
N GLU A 56 10.08 -0.47 -11.08
CA GLU A 56 10.71 0.45 -10.14
C GLU A 56 10.70 1.86 -10.71
N TYR A 57 10.54 2.84 -9.83
CA TYR A 57 10.57 4.25 -10.17
C TYR A 57 11.66 4.93 -9.34
N LYS A 58 12.35 5.88 -9.95
CA LYS A 58 13.44 6.65 -9.36
C LYS A 58 13.10 8.13 -9.36
N VAL A 59 13.71 8.86 -8.45
CA VAL A 59 13.53 10.31 -8.38
C VAL A 59 14.33 10.99 -9.50
N GLU A 60 13.66 11.84 -10.26
CA GLU A 60 14.29 12.65 -11.29
C GLU A 60 15.07 13.84 -10.68
N SER A 61 14.56 14.46 -9.61
CA SER A 61 15.30 15.48 -8.84
C SER A 61 14.90 15.55 -7.36
N ASN A 62 15.89 15.53 -6.47
CA ASN A 62 15.71 15.61 -5.00
C ASN A 62 15.63 17.07 -4.51
N LYS A 63 14.62 17.82 -4.96
CA LYS A 63 14.42 19.23 -4.53
C LYS A 63 13.38 19.43 -3.43
N SER A 64 12.75 18.36 -2.95
CA SER A 64 11.68 18.44 -1.96
C SER A 64 12.14 17.97 -0.57
N GLY A 65 11.34 18.28 0.46
CA GLY A 65 11.51 17.71 1.80
C GLY A 65 11.14 16.23 1.89
N ILE A 66 11.00 15.54 0.76
CA ILE A 66 10.59 14.13 0.63
C ILE A 66 11.76 13.36 0.04
N GLU A 67 12.34 12.47 0.84
CA GLU A 67 13.42 11.58 0.41
C GLU A 67 12.83 10.22 0.04
N ILE A 68 12.78 9.89 -1.24
CA ILE A 68 12.28 8.58 -1.68
C ILE A 68 13.33 7.51 -1.39
N ILE A 69 12.93 6.49 -0.63
CA ILE A 69 13.73 5.30 -0.34
C ILE A 69 13.43 4.22 -1.37
N SER A 70 12.14 4.01 -1.68
CA SER A 70 11.71 3.09 -2.73
C SER A 70 10.37 3.50 -3.32
N ALA A 71 10.19 3.26 -4.63
CA ALA A 71 8.91 3.41 -5.30
C ALA A 71 8.78 2.26 -6.31
N LYS A 72 7.77 1.40 -6.11
CA LYS A 72 7.62 0.18 -6.88
C LYS A 72 6.16 -0.12 -7.18
N SER A 73 5.84 -0.15 -8.47
CA SER A 73 4.57 -0.68 -8.95
C SER A 73 4.61 -2.20 -9.00
N ARG A 74 3.56 -2.83 -8.49
CA ARG A 74 3.30 -4.28 -8.47
C ARG A 74 1.95 -4.55 -9.14
N PRO A 75 1.62 -5.82 -9.46
CA PRO A 75 0.38 -6.15 -10.18
C PRO A 75 -0.90 -5.63 -9.52
N THR A 76 -0.89 -5.39 -8.21
CA THR A 76 -2.08 -4.98 -7.44
C THR A 76 -1.91 -3.66 -6.70
N SER A 77 -0.72 -3.07 -6.64
CA SER A 77 -0.46 -1.88 -5.83
C SER A 77 0.80 -1.16 -6.29
N PHE A 78 0.84 0.15 -6.04
CA PHE A 78 2.05 0.94 -6.13
C PHE A 78 2.51 1.27 -4.71
N ASN A 79 3.63 0.68 -4.30
CA ASN A 79 4.19 0.85 -2.97
C ASN A 79 5.25 1.95 -2.99
N VAL A 80 5.17 2.88 -2.04
CA VAL A 80 6.16 3.94 -1.85
C VAL A 80 6.66 3.94 -0.43
N THR A 81 7.97 3.96 -0.27
CA THR A 81 8.65 4.21 0.99
C THR A 81 9.45 5.49 0.86
N PHE A 82 9.26 6.42 1.79
CA PHE A 82 9.95 7.71 1.77
C PHE A 82 10.22 8.20 3.19
N ALA A 83 11.21 9.06 3.35
CA ALA A 83 11.56 9.72 4.60
C ALA A 83 11.26 11.22 4.54
N VAL A 84 10.82 11.77 5.67
CA VAL A 84 10.65 13.22 5.89
C VAL A 84 11.11 13.59 7.31
N ASP A 85 11.18 14.89 7.59
CA ASP A 85 11.51 15.40 8.93
C ASP A 85 10.61 14.81 10.03
N GLU A 86 11.17 14.56 11.20
CA GLU A 86 10.44 14.01 12.36
C GLU A 86 9.27 14.89 12.84
N LYS A 87 9.22 16.17 12.48
CA LYS A 87 8.12 17.07 12.83
C LYS A 87 6.74 16.62 12.31
N TYR A 88 6.70 15.69 11.35
CA TYR A 88 5.46 15.14 10.77
C TYR A 88 5.03 13.80 11.39
N LYS A 89 5.59 13.41 12.54
CA LYS A 89 5.38 12.11 13.20
C LYS A 89 3.95 11.84 13.67
N ASP A 90 3.15 12.88 13.87
CA ASP A 90 1.72 12.78 14.19
C ASP A 90 0.89 12.13 13.06
N GLY A 91 1.41 12.19 11.82
CA GLY A 91 0.83 11.54 10.65
C GLY A 91 -0.27 12.34 9.96
N ASP A 92 -0.68 13.49 10.52
CA ASP A 92 -1.75 14.34 9.96
C ASP A 92 -1.45 14.81 8.53
N ALA A 93 -0.17 15.01 8.24
CA ALA A 93 0.32 15.37 6.91
C ALA A 93 0.02 14.31 5.84
N PHE A 94 -0.28 13.06 6.22
CA PHE A 94 -0.47 11.94 5.30
C PHE A 94 -1.93 11.43 5.25
N LEU A 95 -2.84 12.03 6.03
CA LEU A 95 -4.23 11.59 6.11
C LEU A 95 -5.09 12.10 4.94
N GLY A 96 -6.01 11.23 4.48
CA GLY A 96 -7.06 11.60 3.53
C GLY A 96 -6.51 12.10 2.19
N LYS A 97 -6.83 13.35 1.85
CA LYS A 97 -6.41 13.98 0.57
C LYS A 97 -5.05 14.67 0.64
N ASN A 98 -4.39 14.65 1.81
CA ASN A 98 -3.13 15.36 2.02
C ASN A 98 -1.95 14.64 1.35
N MET A 99 -2.06 13.34 1.10
CA MET A 99 -1.08 12.52 0.38
C MET A 99 -1.73 11.83 -0.82
N LYS A 100 -1.19 12.07 -2.01
CA LYS A 100 -1.69 11.50 -3.26
C LYS A 100 -0.58 11.24 -4.26
N LEU A 101 -0.83 10.30 -5.16
CA LEU A 101 -0.05 10.09 -6.36
C LEU A 101 -0.82 10.70 -7.54
N VAL A 102 -0.12 11.37 -8.46
CA VAL A 102 -0.71 11.94 -9.67
C VAL A 102 0.08 11.42 -10.87
N ASP A 103 -0.60 10.89 -11.89
CA ASP A 103 0.05 10.45 -13.14
C ASP A 103 0.19 11.60 -14.16
N GLU A 104 0.78 11.28 -15.31
CA GLU A 104 0.99 12.22 -16.42
C GLU A 104 -0.31 12.75 -17.05
N GLU A 105 -1.43 12.03 -16.89
CA GLU A 105 -2.76 12.45 -17.35
C GLU A 105 -3.50 13.31 -16.30
N GLY A 106 -2.91 13.48 -15.11
CA GLY A 106 -3.49 14.22 -14.00
C GLY A 106 -4.49 13.42 -13.16
N LYS A 107 -4.59 12.10 -13.35
CA LYS A 107 -5.44 11.23 -12.53
C LYS A 107 -4.80 11.03 -11.16
N GLU A 108 -5.62 11.21 -10.13
CA GLU A 108 -5.18 11.19 -8.73
C GLU A 108 -5.49 9.84 -8.07
N TYR A 109 -4.54 9.33 -7.31
CA TYR A 109 -4.67 8.12 -6.51
C TYR A 109 -4.41 8.45 -5.05
N LEU A 110 -5.37 8.12 -4.19
CA LEU A 110 -5.25 8.29 -2.75
C LEU A 110 -4.71 7.00 -2.12
N SER A 111 -3.87 7.12 -1.11
CA SER A 111 -3.46 5.96 -0.32
C SER A 111 -4.59 5.51 0.61
N SER A 112 -4.77 4.20 0.75
CA SER A 112 -5.72 3.61 1.70
C SER A 112 -5.22 3.68 3.15
N SER A 113 -3.91 3.53 3.34
CA SER A 113 -3.25 3.48 4.65
C SER A 113 -1.76 3.75 4.51
N PHE A 114 -1.11 4.03 5.64
CA PHE A 114 0.33 4.15 5.72
C PHE A 114 0.83 3.65 7.08
N SER A 115 2.12 3.31 7.15
CA SER A 115 2.83 3.06 8.40
C SER A 115 3.93 4.10 8.60
N ILE A 116 4.16 4.49 9.85
CA ILE A 116 5.24 5.41 10.26
C ILE A 116 6.23 4.64 11.13
N ASP A 117 7.51 4.77 10.83
CA ASP A 117 8.63 4.32 11.66
C ASP A 117 9.59 5.51 11.92
N SER A 118 10.18 5.62 13.11
CA SER A 118 11.10 6.71 13.45
C SER A 118 12.55 6.24 13.38
N LYS A 119 13.37 6.91 12.56
CA LYS A 119 14.81 6.62 12.41
C LYS A 119 15.61 7.91 12.23
N ASP A 120 16.65 8.09 13.04
CA ASP A 120 17.68 9.13 12.84
C ASP A 120 17.12 10.55 12.57
N ASN A 121 16.27 11.07 13.47
CA ASN A 121 15.58 12.38 13.37
C ASN A 121 14.69 12.55 12.13
N LYS A 122 14.35 11.45 11.47
CA LYS A 122 13.37 11.39 10.39
C LYS A 122 12.29 10.38 10.74
N ILE A 123 11.18 10.50 10.04
CA ILE A 123 10.20 9.43 9.96
C ILE A 123 10.25 8.80 8.58
N VAL A 124 10.11 7.48 8.56
CA VAL A 124 9.99 6.66 7.36
C VAL A 124 8.53 6.26 7.22
N ILE A 125 7.93 6.64 6.10
CA ILE A 125 6.56 6.31 5.74
C ILE A 125 6.59 5.20 4.70
N SER A 126 5.75 4.18 4.87
CA SER A 126 5.45 3.20 3.83
C SER A 126 3.96 3.21 3.54
N THR A 127 3.60 3.29 2.26
CA THR A 127 2.21 3.45 1.80
C THR A 127 1.96 2.70 0.50
N ASN A 128 0.69 2.35 0.26
CA ASN A 128 0.24 1.73 -0.98
C ASN A 128 -0.82 2.60 -1.66
N PHE A 129 -0.69 2.74 -2.98
CA PHE A 129 -1.71 3.32 -3.86
C PHE A 129 -2.37 2.22 -4.70
N PRO A 130 -3.67 2.32 -4.99
CA PRO A 130 -4.44 1.31 -5.72
C PRO A 130 -4.19 1.40 -7.24
N LEU A 131 -2.95 1.19 -7.66
CA LEU A 131 -2.50 1.19 -9.06
C LEU A 131 -1.74 -0.09 -9.37
N SER A 132 -1.94 -0.63 -10.57
CA SER A 132 -1.27 -1.82 -11.07
C SER A 132 -0.04 -1.50 -11.91
N SER A 133 0.97 -2.37 -11.86
CA SER A 133 2.14 -2.36 -12.77
C SER A 133 1.78 -2.61 -14.23
N TYR A 134 0.57 -3.08 -14.52
CA TYR A 134 0.06 -3.22 -15.90
C TYR A 134 -0.44 -1.88 -16.46
N GLU A 135 -0.65 -0.87 -15.62
CA GLU A 135 -0.87 0.50 -16.09
C GLU A 135 0.48 1.04 -16.58
N ASN A 136 0.59 1.29 -17.89
CA ASN A 136 1.85 1.65 -18.54
C ASN A 136 2.17 3.15 -18.37
N VAL A 137 2.22 3.61 -17.12
CA VAL A 137 2.48 5.00 -16.75
C VAL A 137 3.98 5.23 -16.59
N ASN A 138 4.52 6.23 -17.29
CA ASN A 138 5.97 6.48 -17.29
C ASN A 138 6.41 7.34 -16.09
N LYS A 139 5.53 8.21 -15.62
CA LYS A 139 5.83 9.22 -14.61
C LYS A 139 4.70 9.35 -13.61
N PHE A 140 5.09 9.43 -12.35
CA PHE A 140 4.21 9.81 -11.25
C PHE A 140 4.77 11.01 -10.51
N LYS A 141 3.89 11.71 -9.82
CA LYS A 141 4.23 12.73 -8.85
C LYS A 141 3.61 12.37 -7.50
N LEU A 142 4.44 12.15 -6.50
CA LEU A 142 3.98 12.05 -5.11
C LEU A 142 3.81 13.47 -4.59
N VAL A 143 2.60 13.81 -4.14
CA VAL A 143 2.24 15.12 -3.61
C VAL A 143 1.81 14.97 -2.16
N ILE A 144 2.47 15.71 -1.27
CA ILE A 144 2.12 15.83 0.15
C ILE A 144 1.92 17.31 0.46
N THR A 145 0.68 17.73 0.70
CA THR A 145 0.28 19.15 0.71
C THR A 145 1.13 20.04 1.63
N SER A 146 1.55 19.53 2.79
CA SER A 146 2.32 20.28 3.80
C SER A 146 3.84 20.14 3.68
N ILE A 147 4.34 19.35 2.72
CA ILE A 147 5.78 19.02 2.58
C ILE A 147 6.30 19.38 1.20
N GLY A 148 5.51 19.11 0.16
CA GLY A 148 5.85 19.39 -1.24
C GLY A 148 5.55 18.20 -2.15
N GLU A 149 6.24 18.17 -3.28
CA GLU A 149 6.04 17.17 -4.32
C GLU A 149 7.37 16.61 -4.82
N VAL A 150 7.37 15.36 -5.25
CA VAL A 150 8.53 14.69 -5.85
C VAL A 150 8.11 13.87 -7.05
N GLU A 151 8.88 13.99 -8.12
CA GLU A 151 8.64 13.30 -9.38
C GLU A 151 9.36 11.94 -9.41
N LEU A 152 8.62 10.92 -9.82
CA LEU A 152 9.02 9.52 -9.90
C LEU A 152 8.95 9.09 -11.36
N VAL A 153 10.08 8.66 -11.92
CA VAL A 153 10.19 8.22 -13.32
C VAL A 153 10.66 6.77 -13.35
N LYS A 154 10.07 5.99 -14.26
CA LYS A 154 10.40 4.57 -14.49
C LYS A 154 11.87 4.33 -14.86
#